data_AF-A0A1F8PTD4-F1
#
_entry.id   AF-A0A1F8PTD4-F1
#
_cell.length_a   1.000
_cell.length_b   1.000
_cell.length_c   1.000
_cell.angle_alpha   90.00
_cell.angle_beta   90.00
_cell.angle_gamma   90.00
#
_symmetry.space_group_name_H-M   'P 1'
#
loop_
_entity.id
_entity.type
_entity.pdbx_description
1 polymer ?
#
loop_
_entity_poly.entity_id
_entity_poly.type
_entity_poly.pdbx_seq_one_letter_code
_entity_poly.pdbx_strand_id
1 'polypeptide(L)'
;MTANYHTDIATGAAANASIVNSPLGQLDQAITDLHGGAAVEDDTLKEWTEGEDYELTAINRDSDGVITTATVKWPDGSGGTFTTTSKNSTWLAIDAYTISHTVSGKTVTQAAVTRNSSGDVTVKPALTVA
;
A
#
# COMPACT_ATOMS: atom_id res chain seq x y z
N MET A 1 11.03 3.64 -13.22
CA MET A 1 12.45 4.02 -13.26
C MET A 1 13.03 3.58 -11.93
N THR A 2 14.05 2.72 -11.93
CA THR A 2 14.78 2.40 -10.69
C THR A 2 15.53 3.66 -10.27
N ALA A 3 15.32 4.11 -9.04
CA ALA A 3 16.06 5.23 -8.50
C ALA A 3 17.47 4.75 -8.19
N ASN A 4 18.48 5.33 -8.86
CA ASN A 4 19.86 5.10 -8.46
C ASN A 4 20.15 5.96 -7.23
N TYR A 5 20.41 5.34 -6.10
CA TYR A 5 20.83 5.99 -4.85
C TYR A 5 22.36 6.11 -4.75
N HIS A 6 23.08 5.49 -5.68
CA HIS A 6 24.51 5.68 -5.84
C HIS A 6 24.87 6.34 -7.18
N THR A 7 26.10 6.82 -7.26
CA THR A 7 26.75 7.18 -8.52
C THR A 7 27.71 6.07 -8.90
N ASP A 8 27.61 5.58 -10.14
CA ASP A 8 28.49 4.55 -10.67
C ASP A 8 29.97 4.94 -10.55
N ILE A 9 30.81 3.96 -10.22
CA ILE A 9 32.26 4.14 -10.28
C ILE A 9 32.67 4.16 -11.76
N ALA A 10 32.85 5.36 -12.29
CA ALA A 10 33.22 5.58 -13.70
C ALA A 10 34.74 5.59 -13.96
N THR A 11 35.56 5.63 -12.90
CA THR A 11 37.03 5.74 -13.00
C THR A 11 37.72 4.54 -12.37
N GLY A 12 38.66 3.92 -13.09
CA GLY A 12 39.42 2.75 -12.64
C GLY A 12 39.50 1.67 -13.72
N ALA A 13 40.08 0.50 -13.38
CA ALA A 13 40.03 -0.66 -14.26
C ALA A 13 38.56 -1.09 -14.47
N ALA A 14 38.13 -1.27 -15.72
CA ALA A 14 36.74 -1.58 -16.06
C ALA A 14 36.18 -2.83 -15.33
N ALA A 15 37.04 -3.84 -15.12
CA ALA A 15 36.68 -5.02 -14.34
C ALA A 15 36.31 -4.66 -12.89
N ASN A 16 37.05 -3.74 -12.27
CA ASN A 16 36.80 -3.31 -10.90
C ASN A 16 35.51 -2.49 -10.80
N ALA A 17 35.24 -1.62 -11.77
CA ALA A 17 33.98 -0.87 -11.84
C ALA A 17 32.77 -1.80 -11.94
N SER A 18 32.81 -2.81 -12.82
CA SER A 18 31.70 -3.76 -12.96
C SER A 18 31.48 -4.61 -11.71
N ILE A 19 32.55 -5.05 -11.04
CA ILE A 19 32.47 -5.85 -9.81
C ILE A 19 31.75 -5.10 -8.69
N VAL A 20 31.90 -3.77 -8.63
CA VAL A 20 31.32 -2.95 -7.55
C VAL A 20 29.96 -2.36 -7.95
N ASN A 21 29.79 -1.87 -9.19
CA ASN A 21 28.52 -1.26 -9.61
C ASN A 21 27.36 -2.28 -9.66
N SER A 22 27.65 -3.57 -9.93
CA SER A 22 26.60 -4.60 -9.92
C SER A 22 25.94 -4.80 -8.55
N PRO A 23 26.68 -5.06 -7.44
CA PRO A 23 26.05 -5.15 -6.12
C PRO A 23 25.47 -3.83 -5.63
N LEU A 24 26.01 -2.67 -6.03
CA LEU A 24 25.40 -1.37 -5.72
C LEU A 24 24.04 -1.19 -6.39
N GLY A 25 23.90 -1.59 -7.67
CA GLY A 25 22.60 -1.59 -8.35
C GLY A 25 21.58 -2.54 -7.69
N GLN A 26 22.03 -3.67 -7.14
CA GLN A 26 21.17 -4.56 -6.36
C GLN A 26 20.68 -3.91 -5.06
N LEU A 27 21.57 -3.19 -4.36
CA LEU A 27 21.20 -2.45 -3.15
C LEU A 27 20.22 -1.32 -3.47
N ASP A 28 20.42 -0.59 -4.55
CA ASP A 28 19.51 0.47 -4.98
C ASP A 28 18.10 -0.04 -5.28
N GLN A 29 18.04 -1.21 -5.93
CA GLN A 29 16.76 -1.87 -6.17
C GLN A 29 16.13 -2.28 -4.83
N ALA A 30 16.89 -2.89 -3.90
CA ALA A 30 16.37 -3.27 -2.59
C ALA A 30 15.87 -2.06 -1.77
N ILE A 31 16.55 -0.91 -1.84
CA ILE A 31 16.09 0.33 -1.18
C ILE A 31 14.83 0.86 -1.85
N THR A 32 14.75 0.79 -3.19
CA THR A 32 13.51 1.14 -3.92
C THR A 32 12.35 0.26 -3.48
N ASP A 33 12.58 -1.05 -3.39
CA ASP A 33 11.57 -2.05 -3.01
C ASP A 33 11.12 -1.87 -1.56
N LEU A 34 12.04 -1.50 -0.66
CA LEU A 34 11.74 -1.14 0.73
C LEU A 34 10.84 0.10 0.83
N HIS A 35 10.99 1.05 -0.09
CA HIS A 35 10.20 2.28 -0.10
C HIS A 35 8.88 2.17 -0.88
N GLY A 36 8.69 1.14 -1.72
CA GLY A 36 7.47 0.96 -2.51
C GLY A 36 7.68 0.22 -3.84
N GLY A 37 6.75 0.41 -4.77
CA GLY A 37 6.83 -0.09 -6.13
C GLY A 37 6.41 -1.56 -6.28
N ALA A 38 7.00 -2.26 -7.25
CA ALA A 38 6.52 -3.57 -7.67
C ALA A 38 6.81 -4.67 -6.63
N ALA A 39 7.89 -4.52 -5.87
CA ALA A 39 8.29 -5.47 -4.83
C ALA A 39 8.07 -4.94 -3.41
N VAL A 40 7.22 -3.91 -3.24
CA VAL A 40 6.82 -3.41 -1.91
C VAL A 40 6.45 -4.55 -0.98
N GLU A 41 6.96 -4.51 0.24
CA GLU A 41 6.71 -5.55 1.24
C GLU A 41 5.26 -5.49 1.74
N ASP A 42 4.74 -6.64 2.17
CA ASP A 42 3.37 -6.71 2.70
C ASP A 42 3.22 -5.86 3.97
N ASP A 43 4.28 -5.77 4.78
CA ASP A 43 4.25 -5.01 6.03
C ASP A 43 4.21 -3.50 5.76
N THR A 44 4.94 -2.99 4.75
CA THR A 44 4.82 -1.60 4.31
C THR A 44 3.40 -1.23 3.87
N LEU A 45 2.74 -2.10 3.09
CA LEU A 45 1.36 -1.86 2.67
C LEU A 45 0.38 -1.87 3.86
N LYS A 46 0.60 -2.76 4.85
CA LYS A 46 -0.20 -2.78 6.08
C LYS A 46 0.03 -1.53 6.91
N GLU A 47 1.27 -1.07 7.07
CA GLU A 47 1.61 0.15 7.80
C GLU A 47 0.94 1.36 7.19
N TRP A 48 1.06 1.57 5.87
CA TRP A 48 0.37 2.67 5.20
C TRP A 48 -1.15 2.57 5.31
N THR A 49 -1.70 1.36 5.24
CA THR A 49 -3.15 1.17 5.38
C THR A 49 -3.64 1.47 6.80
N GLU A 50 -2.90 1.00 7.82
CA GLU A 50 -3.22 1.19 9.23
C GLU A 50 -3.08 2.65 9.67
N GLY A 51 -2.08 3.35 9.15
CA GLY A 51 -1.86 4.78 9.37
C GLY A 51 -2.78 5.68 8.55
N GLU A 52 -3.55 5.12 7.61
CA GLU A 52 -4.29 5.87 6.58
C GLU A 52 -3.39 6.80 5.75
N ASP A 53 -2.15 6.37 5.52
CA ASP A 53 -1.15 7.09 4.72
C ASP A 53 -1.40 6.88 3.22
N TYR A 54 -2.57 7.30 2.75
CA TYR A 54 -2.94 7.30 1.33
C TYR A 54 -4.01 8.34 1.06
N GLU A 55 -4.13 8.78 -0.18
CA GLU A 55 -5.14 9.78 -0.59
C GLU A 55 -6.27 9.12 -1.37
N LEU A 56 -7.52 9.45 -1.02
CA LEU A 56 -8.71 9.09 -1.81
C LEU A 56 -9.12 10.28 -2.70
N THR A 57 -9.14 10.09 -4.02
CA THR A 57 -9.29 11.21 -4.97
C THR A 57 -10.59 11.19 -5.79
N ALA A 58 -11.19 10.02 -6.02
CA ALA A 58 -12.45 9.88 -6.77
C ALA A 58 -13.43 9.00 -5.99
N ILE A 59 -14.13 9.59 -5.01
CA ILE A 59 -14.94 8.86 -4.03
C ILE A 59 -16.38 8.69 -4.52
N ASN A 60 -16.85 7.45 -4.62
CA ASN A 60 -18.26 7.11 -4.78
C ASN A 60 -18.86 6.76 -3.42
N ARG A 61 -20.10 7.20 -3.19
CA ARG A 61 -20.86 6.93 -1.97
C ARG A 61 -22.22 6.32 -2.33
N ASP A 62 -22.74 5.50 -1.43
CA ASP A 62 -24.11 5.00 -1.53
C ASP A 62 -25.16 6.05 -1.08
N SER A 63 -26.43 5.67 -1.08
CA SER A 63 -27.54 6.54 -0.69
C SER A 63 -27.49 7.01 0.77
N ASP A 64 -26.79 6.28 1.63
CA ASP A 64 -26.64 6.64 3.04
C ASP A 64 -25.33 7.42 3.28
N GLY A 65 -24.62 7.78 2.21
CA GLY A 65 -23.39 8.56 2.26
C GLY A 65 -22.15 7.76 2.64
N VAL A 66 -22.21 6.42 2.72
CA VAL A 66 -21.04 5.58 3.03
C VAL A 66 -20.23 5.37 1.74
N ILE A 67 -18.90 5.44 1.84
CA ILE A 67 -18.02 5.18 0.68
C ILE A 67 -18.27 3.76 0.18
N THR A 68 -18.41 3.58 -1.13
CA THR A 68 -18.48 2.26 -1.77
C THR A 68 -17.17 1.94 -2.46
N THR A 69 -16.65 2.89 -3.25
CA THR A 69 -15.38 2.78 -3.96
C THR A 69 -14.66 4.13 -3.97
N ALA A 70 -13.33 4.10 -4.05
CA ALA A 70 -12.55 5.30 -4.34
C ALA A 70 -11.22 4.98 -5.03
N THR A 71 -10.74 5.89 -5.89
CA THR A 71 -9.35 5.83 -6.37
C THR A 71 -8.40 6.19 -5.24
N VAL A 72 -7.32 5.41 -5.10
CA VAL A 72 -6.28 5.55 -4.07
C VAL A 72 -4.98 5.99 -4.72
N LYS A 73 -4.27 6.88 -4.03
CA LYS A 73 -2.86 7.21 -4.31
C LYS A 73 -2.02 6.87 -3.08
N TRP A 74 -1.10 5.93 -3.25
CA TRP A 74 -0.17 5.48 -2.22
C TRP A 74 1.04 6.41 -2.06
N PRO A 75 1.78 6.36 -0.95
CA PRO A 75 2.95 7.22 -0.69
C PRO A 75 4.06 7.10 -1.73
N ASP A 76 4.24 5.91 -2.30
CA ASP A 76 5.20 5.64 -3.38
C ASP A 76 4.75 6.15 -4.75
N GLY A 77 3.56 6.76 -4.83
CA GLY A 77 2.93 7.25 -6.05
C GLY A 77 2.17 6.19 -6.85
N SER A 78 2.14 4.93 -6.38
CA SER A 78 1.32 3.88 -6.98
C SER A 78 -0.17 4.22 -6.86
N GLY A 79 -0.93 3.85 -7.90
CA GLY A 79 -2.38 3.94 -7.87
C GLY A 79 -3.02 2.76 -7.15
N GLY A 80 -4.28 2.89 -6.80
CA GLY A 80 -5.05 1.82 -6.18
C GLY A 80 -6.55 2.04 -6.24
N THR A 81 -7.30 1.11 -5.69
CA THR A 81 -8.75 1.22 -5.53
C THR A 81 -9.15 0.75 -4.14
N PHE A 82 -9.75 1.64 -3.38
CA PHE A 82 -10.46 1.32 -2.14
C PHE A 82 -11.85 0.79 -2.51
N THR A 83 -12.27 -0.31 -1.90
CA THR A 83 -13.61 -0.88 -2.06
C THR A 83 -14.16 -1.33 -0.71
N THR A 84 -15.32 -0.81 -0.32
CA THR A 84 -16.05 -1.33 0.84
C THR A 84 -16.65 -2.69 0.51
N THR A 85 -16.33 -3.68 1.32
CA THR A 85 -16.83 -5.06 1.16
C THR A 85 -17.93 -5.39 2.16
N SER A 86 -17.99 -4.68 3.29
CA SER A 86 -19.08 -4.77 4.25
C SER A 86 -19.39 -3.40 4.85
N LYS A 87 -20.67 -3.03 4.81
CA LYS A 87 -21.22 -1.83 5.44
C LYS A 87 -22.07 -2.22 6.64
N ASN A 88 -21.87 -1.52 7.74
CA ASN A 88 -22.77 -1.52 8.87
C ASN A 88 -23.97 -0.61 8.60
N SER A 89 -25.16 -1.18 8.47
CA SER A 89 -26.38 -0.38 8.19
C SER A 89 -26.95 0.30 9.44
N THR A 90 -26.60 -0.17 10.64
CA THR A 90 -27.05 0.44 11.90
C THR A 90 -26.29 1.72 12.19
N TRP A 91 -24.97 1.69 12.00
CA TRP A 91 -24.07 2.80 12.34
C TRP A 91 -23.58 3.59 11.14
N LEU A 92 -24.05 3.24 9.93
CA LEU A 92 -23.65 3.86 8.66
C LEU A 92 -22.13 3.96 8.51
N ALA A 93 -21.45 2.86 8.83
CA ALA A 93 -19.99 2.78 8.87
C ALA A 93 -19.47 1.64 7.99
N ILE A 94 -18.20 1.71 7.62
CA ILE A 94 -17.51 0.64 6.91
C ILE A 94 -17.02 -0.37 7.96
N ASP A 95 -17.38 -1.63 7.80
CA ASP A 95 -16.89 -2.70 8.69
C ASP A 95 -15.78 -3.52 8.03
N ALA A 96 -15.78 -3.63 6.70
CA ALA A 96 -14.74 -4.32 5.94
C ALA A 96 -14.45 -3.60 4.61
N TYR A 97 -13.21 -3.67 4.16
CA TYR A 97 -12.79 -3.10 2.88
C TYR A 97 -11.56 -3.80 2.31
N THR A 98 -11.28 -3.52 1.04
CA THR A 98 -10.01 -3.85 0.38
C THR A 98 -9.40 -2.61 -0.26
N ILE A 99 -8.07 -2.56 -0.35
CA ILE A 99 -7.33 -1.52 -1.06
C ILE A 99 -6.27 -2.16 -1.96
N SER A 100 -6.38 -1.97 -3.28
CA SER A 100 -5.39 -2.49 -4.22
C SER A 100 -4.18 -1.58 -4.36
N HIS A 101 -3.03 -2.17 -4.70
CA HIS A 101 -1.79 -1.48 -5.05
C HIS A 101 -1.38 -1.89 -6.47
N THR A 102 -1.54 -0.99 -7.43
CA THR A 102 -1.50 -1.32 -8.86
C THR A 102 -0.12 -1.78 -9.30
N VAL A 103 0.95 -1.15 -8.80
CA VAL A 103 2.32 -1.43 -9.26
C VAL A 103 2.81 -2.80 -8.80
N SER A 104 2.47 -3.24 -7.58
CA SER A 104 2.83 -4.58 -7.08
C SER A 104 1.79 -5.65 -7.41
N GLY A 105 0.58 -5.25 -7.78
CA GLY A 105 -0.56 -6.15 -7.99
C GLY A 105 -1.19 -6.68 -6.71
N LYS A 106 -0.68 -6.28 -5.53
CA LYS A 106 -1.15 -6.75 -4.23
C LYS A 106 -2.42 -6.03 -3.79
N THR A 107 -3.19 -6.67 -2.90
CA THR A 107 -4.39 -6.08 -2.30
C THR A 107 -4.39 -6.26 -0.79
N VAL A 108 -4.50 -5.14 -0.06
CA VAL A 108 -4.67 -5.14 1.40
C VAL A 108 -6.15 -5.37 1.73
N THR A 109 -6.43 -6.22 2.71
CA THR A 109 -7.80 -6.52 3.16
C THR A 109 -7.97 -6.25 4.65
N GLN A 110 -8.95 -5.42 4.99
CA GLN A 110 -9.51 -5.33 6.33
C GLN A 110 -10.75 -6.21 6.40
N ALA A 111 -10.64 -7.35 7.09
CA ALA A 111 -11.80 -8.18 7.40
C ALA A 111 -12.76 -7.44 8.36
N ALA A 112 -14.02 -7.89 8.38
CA ALA A 112 -15.09 -7.25 9.14
C ALA A 112 -14.72 -7.05 10.62
N VAL A 113 -14.81 -5.80 11.08
CA VAL A 113 -14.65 -5.47 12.50
C VAL A 113 -15.86 -5.94 13.30
N THR A 114 -15.64 -6.28 14.57
CA THR A 114 -16.73 -6.55 15.53
C THR A 114 -17.01 -5.28 16.32
N ARG A 115 -18.29 -4.94 16.49
CA ARG A 115 -18.74 -3.79 17.29
C ARG A 115 -19.57 -4.22 18.49
N ASN A 116 -19.56 -3.42 19.54
CA ASN A 116 -20.48 -3.56 20.67
C ASN A 116 -21.87 -2.98 20.33
N SER A 117 -22.80 -3.04 21.29
CA SER A 117 -24.16 -2.49 21.14
C SER A 117 -24.22 -0.96 20.99
N SER A 118 -23.15 -0.25 21.34
CA SER A 118 -23.02 1.21 21.20
C SER A 118 -22.37 1.62 19.88
N GLY A 119 -21.94 0.66 19.05
CA GLY A 119 -21.30 0.92 17.76
C GLY A 119 -19.78 1.02 17.81
N ASP A 120 -19.16 0.91 18.99
CA ASP A 120 -17.71 0.97 19.12
C ASP A 120 -17.08 -0.33 18.63
N VAL A 121 -15.96 -0.22 17.91
CA VAL A 121 -15.18 -1.38 17.49
C VAL A 121 -14.52 -2.02 18.72
N THR A 122 -14.77 -3.31 18.92
CA THR A 122 -14.16 -4.12 20.00
C THR A 122 -13.12 -5.11 19.48
N VAL A 123 -13.20 -5.49 18.20
CA VAL A 123 -12.20 -6.32 17.54
C VAL A 123 -11.97 -5.77 16.13
N LYS A 124 -10.72 -5.45 15.83
CA LYS A 124 -10.24 -5.17 14.48
C LYS A 124 -9.32 -6.31 14.05
N PRO A 125 -9.72 -7.19 13.12
CA PRO A 125 -8.84 -8.23 12.61
C PRO A 125 -7.58 -7.64 11.99
N ALA A 126 -6.46 -8.36 12.09
CA ALA A 126 -5.21 -7.96 11.43
C ALA A 126 -5.40 -7.86 9.92
N LEU A 127 -4.76 -6.86 9.31
CA LEU A 127 -4.74 -6.69 7.86
C LEU A 127 -4.00 -7.86 7.20
N THR A 128 -4.53 -8.33 6.07
CA THR A 128 -3.89 -9.32 5.21
C THR A 128 -3.55 -8.72 3.86
N VAL A 129 -2.57 -9.31 3.17
CA VAL A 129 -2.15 -8.92 1.82
C VAL A 129 -2.15 -10.18 0.95
N ALA A 130 -2.67 -10.07 -0.27
CA ALA A 130 -2.70 -11.12 -1.28
C ALA A 130 -2.29 -10.58 -2.65
#